data_AF-A0A815S8D5-F1
#
_entry.id   AF-A0A815S8D5-F1
#
_cell.length_a   1.000
_cell.length_b   1.000
_cell.length_c   1.000
_cell.angle_alpha   90.00
_cell.angle_beta   90.00
_cell.angle_gamma   90.00
#
_symmetry.space_group_name_H-M   'P 1'
#
loop_
_entity.id
_entity.type
_entity.pdbx_description
1 polymer ?
#
loop_
_entity_poly.entity_id
_entity_poly.type
_entity_poly.pdbx_seq_one_letter_code
_entity_poly.pdbx_strand_id
1 'polypeptide(L)' 'MTTRKQTPSDFLKQIIGRPVVVKLNSGIDYRGVLACLDGYMNIALEQTEEYNGGQLKNKYGDAFIRGNNVLYISTQRKK' A
#
# COMPACT_ATOMS: atom_id res chain seq x y z
N MET A 1 15.12 26.53 -11.88
CA MET A 1 14.21 25.38 -11.94
C MET A 1 13.38 25.37 -10.66
N THR A 2 12.09 25.70 -10.72
CA THR A 2 11.21 25.65 -9.54
C THR A 2 10.99 24.19 -9.15
N THR A 3 11.45 23.78 -7.97
CA THR A 3 11.10 22.48 -7.40
C THR A 3 9.58 22.43 -7.20
N ARG A 4 8.86 21.71 -8.05
CA ARG A 4 7.43 21.47 -7.84
C ARG A 4 7.30 20.74 -6.50
N LYS A 5 6.73 21.39 -5.49
CA LYS A 5 6.35 20.73 -4.23
C LYS A 5 5.37 19.62 -4.58
N GLN A 6 5.82 18.36 -4.54
CA GLN A 6 4.93 17.22 -4.68
C GLN A 6 4.02 17.18 -3.47
N THR A 7 2.71 17.19 -3.70
CA THR A 7 1.75 16.99 -2.62
C THR A 7 1.64 15.48 -2.30
N PRO A 8 1.19 15.11 -1.10
CA PRO A 8 0.87 13.71 -0.80
C PRO A 8 -0.11 13.11 -1.82
N SER A 9 -1.10 13.90 -2.27
CA SER A 9 -2.05 13.47 -3.31
C SER A 9 -1.38 13.17 -4.65
N ASP A 10 -0.35 13.93 -5.05
CA ASP A 10 0.43 13.64 -6.26
C ASP A 10 1.20 12.33 -6.13
N PHE A 11 1.81 12.09 -4.96
CA PHE A 11 2.48 10.83 -4.67
C PHE A 11 1.51 9.64 -4.75
N LEU A 12 0.34 9.75 -4.12
CA LEU A 12 -0.67 8.71 -4.11
C LEU A 12 -1.14 8.34 -5.53
N LYS A 13 -1.34 9.33 -6.39
CA LYS A 13 -1.67 9.09 -7.81
C LYS A 13 -0.57 8.36 -8.57
N GLN A 14 0.71 8.60 -8.23
CA GLN A 14 1.84 7.97 -8.92
C GLN A 14 2.01 6.49 -8.59
N ILE A 15 1.48 6.04 -7.45
CA ILE A 15 1.65 4.66 -6.97
C ILE A 15 0.46 3.74 -7.29
N ILE A 16 -0.66 4.27 -7.80
CA ILE A 16 -1.78 3.47 -8.30
C ILE A 16 -1.29 2.56 -9.44
N GLY A 17 -1.76 1.30 -9.44
CA GLY A 17 -1.37 0.24 -10.37
C GLY A 17 0.02 -0.34 -10.12
N ARG A 18 0.74 0.10 -9.08
CA ARG A 18 2.07 -0.41 -8.75
C ARG A 18 2.02 -1.43 -7.62
N PRO A 19 2.97 -2.39 -7.59
CA PRO A 19 3.20 -3.23 -6.42
C PRO A 19 3.60 -2.36 -5.21
N VAL A 20 2.91 -2.55 -4.08
CA VAL A 20 3.13 -1.82 -2.84
C VAL A 20 3.20 -2.76 -1.65
N VAL A 21 3.81 -2.27 -0.57
CA VAL A 21 3.73 -2.83 0.77
C VAL A 21 2.94 -1.86 1.64
N VAL A 22 1.87 -2.34 2.24
CA VAL A 22 1.04 -1.61 3.22
C VAL A 22 1.29 -2.24 4.58
N LYS A 23 1.95 -1.51 5.48
CA LYS A 23 2.18 -1.99 6.84
C LYS A 23 1.07 -1.47 7.75
N LEU A 24 0.49 -2.35 8.55
CA LEU A 24 -0.50 -1.96 9.55
C LEU A 24 0.17 -1.58 10.87
N ASN A 25 -0.55 -0.85 11.72
CA ASN A 25 -0.15 -0.52 13.10
C ASN A 25 0.14 -1.77 13.95
N SER A 26 -0.45 -2.92 13.61
CA SER A 26 -0.19 -4.21 14.25
C SER A 26 1.17 -4.83 13.88
N GLY A 27 1.87 -4.28 12.88
CA GLY A 27 3.12 -4.81 12.36
C GLY A 27 2.99 -5.78 11.18
N ILE A 28 1.76 -6.17 10.83
CA ILE A 28 1.46 -7.04 9.67
C ILE A 28 1.70 -6.26 8.37
N ASP A 29 2.34 -6.91 7.40
CA ASP A 29 2.58 -6.35 6.07
C ASP A 29 1.63 -6.99 5.06
N TYR A 30 0.88 -6.16 4.33
CA TYR A 30 0.13 -6.59 3.15
C TYR A 30 0.89 -6.17 1.90
N ARG A 31 1.06 -7.10 0.95
CA ARG A 31 1.74 -6.84 -0.32
C ARG A 31 0.79 -7.14 -1.45
N GLY A 32 0.70 -6.25 -2.43
CA GLY A 32 -0.22 -6.41 -3.56
C GLY A 32 -0.09 -5.27 -4.55
N VAL A 33 -0.93 -5.28 -5.59
CA VAL A 33 -1.03 -4.19 -6.55
C VAL A 33 -2.05 -3.18 -6.03
N LEU A 34 -1.67 -1.90 -5.98
CA LEU A 34 -2.55 -0.84 -5.50
C LEU A 34 -3.64 -0.52 -6.53
N ALA A 35 -4.86 -1.01 -6.32
CA ALA A 35 -5.97 -0.75 -7.23
C ALA A 35 -6.52 0.67 -7.07
N CYS A 36 -6.83 1.07 -5.84
CA CYS A 36 -7.28 2.43 -5.53
C CYS A 36 -7.02 2.80 -4.05
N LEU A 37 -7.10 4.09 -3.76
CA LEU A 37 -7.03 4.63 -2.42
C LEU A 37 -7.76 5.97 -2.31
N ASP A 38 -8.10 6.38 -1.08
CA ASP A 38 -8.72 7.69 -0.81
C ASP A 38 -7.87 8.59 0.14
N GLY A 39 -8.39 9.79 0.43
CA GLY A 39 -7.73 10.75 1.32
C GLY A 39 -7.64 10.34 2.79
N TYR A 40 -8.35 9.28 3.19
CA TYR A 40 -8.29 8.68 4.52
C TYR A 40 -7.37 7.45 4.56
N MET A 41 -6.69 7.15 3.46
CA MET A 41 -5.84 5.97 3.26
C MET A 41 -6.60 4.64 3.33
N ASN A 42 -7.90 4.61 3.04
CA ASN A 42 -8.55 3.33 2.72
C ASN A 42 -7.98 2.83 1.40
N ILE A 43 -7.65 1.54 1.32
CA ILE A 43 -6.89 0.97 0.20
C ILE A 43 -7.62 -0.27 -0.31
N ALA A 44 -7.71 -0.39 -1.64
CA ALA A 44 -7.98 -1.66 -2.31
C ALA A 44 -6.66 -2.20 -2.89
N LEU A 45 -6.33 -3.44 -2.54
CA LEU A 45 -5.21 -4.18 -3.10
C LEU A 45 -5.71 -5.37 -3.91
N GLU A 46 -5.09 -5.61 -5.05
CA GLU A 46 -5.24 -6.83 -5.83
C GLU A 46 -4.06 -7.77 -5.55
N GLN A 47 -4.29 -9.09 -5.73
CA GLN A 47 -3.26 -10.12 -5.54
C GLN A 47 -2.57 -10.04 -4.18
N THR A 48 -3.37 -9.79 -3.15
CA THR A 48 -2.90 -9.46 -1.80
C THR A 48 -2.34 -10.66 -1.08
N GLU A 49 -1.15 -10.51 -0.52
CA GLU A 49 -0.45 -11.46 0.34
C GLU A 49 -0.19 -10.83 1.71
N GLU A 50 -0.40 -11.61 2.77
CA GLU A 50 -0.14 -11.20 4.15
C GLU A 50 1.18 -11.78 4.64
N TYR A 51 1.99 -10.93 5.24
CA TYR A 51 3.24 -11.32 5.87
C TYR A 51 3.23 -10.92 7.34
N ASN A 52 3.55 -11.89 8.20
CA ASN A 52 3.76 -11.66 9.62
C ASN A 52 5.20 -12.05 9.97
N GLY A 53 6.00 -11.09 10.47
CA GLY A 53 7.41 -11.31 10.72
C GLY A 53 8.22 -11.68 9.46
N GLY A 54 7.80 -11.21 8.29
CA GLY A 54 8.44 -11.52 7.00
C GLY A 54 8.09 -12.89 6.41
N GLN A 55 7.31 -13.72 7.10
CA GLN A 55 6.81 -14.98 6.56
C GLN A 55 5.42 -14.81 5.96
N LEU A 56 5.23 -15.39 4.77
CA LEU A 56 3.93 -15.44 4.11
C LEU A 56 2.95 -16.25 4.98
N LYS A 57 1.85 -15.63 5.37
CA LYS A 57 0.78 -16.25 6.16
C LYS A 57 -0.40 -16.66 5.31
N ASN A 58 -0.90 -15.75 4.47
CA ASN A 58 -2.13 -15.94 3.70
C ASN A 58 -2.06 -15.23 2.34
N LYS A 59 -2.93 -15.65 1.41
CA LYS A 59 -3.23 -14.95 0.16
C LYS A 59 -4.73 -14.65 0.12
N TYR A 60 -5.08 -13.38 -0.08
CA TYR A 60 -6.46 -12.91 -0.02
C TYR A 60 -7.03 -12.54 -1.40
N GLY A 61 -6.19 -12.39 -2.43
CA GLY A 61 -6.65 -11.88 -3.72
C GLY A 61 -7.01 -10.40 -3.60
N ASP A 62 -8.26 -10.04 -3.85
CA ASP A 62 -8.73 -8.66 -3.71
C ASP A 62 -9.09 -8.36 -2.25
N ALA A 63 -8.46 -7.33 -1.69
CA ALA A 63 -8.60 -7.00 -0.27
C ALA A 63 -8.79 -5.49 -0.06
N PHE A 64 -9.66 -5.15 0.90
CA PHE A 64 -9.86 -3.78 1.37
C PHE A 64 -9.20 -3.59 2.74
N ILE A 65 -8.37 -2.57 2.86
CA ILE A 65 -7.68 -2.19 4.10
C ILE A 65 -8.23 -0.85 4.59
N ARG A 66 -8.59 -0.81 5.87
CA ARG A 66 -9.09 0.41 6.52
C ARG A 66 -7.94 1.34 6.87
N GLY A 67 -8.03 2.59 6.43
CA GLY A 67 -6.92 3.55 6.47
C GLY A 67 -6.46 3.97 7.86
N ASN A 68 -7.36 3.94 8.85
CA ASN A 68 -7.01 4.22 10.25
C ASN A 68 -6.00 3.22 10.85
N ASN A 69 -5.89 2.03 10.26
CA ASN A 69 -4.97 0.99 10.70
C ASN A 69 -3.65 0.99 9.92
N VAL A 70 -3.51 1.84 8.89
CA VAL A 70 -2.33 1.91 8.03
C VAL A 70 -1.25 2.74 8.74
N LEU A 71 -0.07 2.12 8.89
CA LEU A 71 1.12 2.79 9.40
C LEU A 71 1.89 3.49 8.27
N TYR A 72 2.14 2.78 7.16
CA TYR A 72 2.74 3.38 5.96
C TYR A 72 2.40 2.58 4.70
N ILE A 73 2.62 3.22 3.54
CA ILE A 73 2.60 2.62 2.22
C ILE A 73 3.96 2.85 1.56
N SER A 74 4.55 1.81 0.96
CA SER A 74 5.79 1.95 0.19
C SER A 74 5.71 1.19 -1.13
N THR A 75 6.31 1.73 -2.19
CA THR A 75 6.41 1.01 -3.47
C THR A 75 7.36 -0.17 -3.32
N GLN A 76 6.93 -1.35 -3.73
CA GLN A 76 7.80 -2.52 -3.79
C GLN A 76 8.71 -2.38 -5.02
N ARG A 77 9.99 -2.11 -4.78
CA ARG A 77 10.98 -2.11 -5.86
C ARG A 77 11.21 -3.54 -6.32
N LYS A 78 11.14 -3.78 -7.64
CA LYS A 78 11.70 -5.00 -8.22
C LYS A 78 13.20 -4.95 -7.95
N LYS A 79 13.72 -6.02 -7.31
CA LYS A 79 15.17 -6.27 -7.28
C LYS A 79 15.67 -6.57 -8.69
#